data_AF-A0A1M3E953-F1
#
_entry.id   AF-A0A1M3E953-F1
#
_cell.length_a   1.000
_cell.length_b   1.000
_cell.length_c   1.000
_cell.angle_alpha   90.00
_cell.angle_beta   90.00
_cell.angle_gamma   90.00
#
_symmetry.space_group_name_H-M   'P 1'
#
loop_
_entity.id
_entity.type
_entity.pdbx_description
1 polymer ?
#
loop_
_entity_poly.entity_id
_entity_poly.type
_entity_poly.pdbx_seq_one_letter_code
_entity_poly.pdbx_strand_id
1 'polypeptide(L)'
;MSLTIRKIDTKSDFKKFVQLPFDLYKDNAYWVPPIKDDELKALSPESNPAFKYSTAAFWLAERDGKVVGRVGAIIAPAANEKFNEKMCRVSRIEFIDDREVVQLLLETVEQFALENGMEGVHGPLGFTNLDHQAMLVEGFDQLPSIASEYHLPYYHKHLEALGYEKEIDWVEFKLKVLKEIPEKAVKLNDLIKKRYNLTVKSFDNKEELKKVAMDVFHLLNTAFEELFSFVPMPDDLLQFYVNKYIEVLNPKFVKVVADKEDKIIGFIVSLPSLSEAMQKANGKLFPFGFIHITKALKHPKVADLLLTGIHPDWQAQGVSALLITELQQIMIEHGVEWVETTGMIETNEKAINHWKNYEHVQHKRKRCYRKMLK
;
A
#
# COMPACT_ATOMS: atom_id res chain seq x y z
N MET A 1 3.88 -6.30 38.10
CA MET A 1 4.45 -6.72 36.80
C MET A 1 4.76 -5.43 36.07
N SER A 2 6.03 -5.16 35.70
CA SER A 2 6.41 -3.88 35.13
C SER A 2 6.30 -3.94 33.61
N LEU A 3 5.37 -3.17 33.05
CA LEU A 3 5.38 -2.82 31.64
C LEU A 3 6.50 -1.81 31.41
N THR A 4 7.37 -2.07 30.43
CA THR A 4 8.47 -1.17 30.05
C THR A 4 8.44 -0.90 28.56
N ILE A 5 8.97 0.25 28.15
CA ILE A 5 9.19 0.59 26.75
C ILE A 5 10.63 0.99 26.54
N ARG A 6 11.20 0.59 25.41
CA ARG A 6 12.57 0.97 25.03
C ARG A 6 12.67 1.21 23.54
N LYS A 7 13.51 2.18 23.18
CA LYS A 7 13.91 2.43 21.80
C LYS A 7 14.75 1.25 21.30
N ILE A 8 14.60 0.90 20.03
CA ILE A 8 15.38 -0.17 19.41
C ILE A 8 16.41 0.38 18.44
N ASP A 9 17.60 -0.22 18.42
CA ASP A 9 18.72 0.20 17.58
C ASP A 9 19.58 -0.98 17.06
N THR A 10 19.39 -2.19 17.58
CA THR A 10 20.16 -3.37 17.15
C THR A 10 19.42 -4.23 16.15
N LYS A 11 20.16 -4.97 15.31
CA LYS A 11 19.60 -6.01 14.41
C LYS A 11 18.77 -7.07 15.16
N SER A 12 19.12 -7.37 16.41
CA SER A 12 18.37 -8.31 17.24
C SER A 12 17.00 -7.74 17.64
N ASP A 13 16.96 -6.45 17.97
CA ASP A 13 15.71 -5.79 18.32
C ASP A 13 14.78 -5.65 17.12
N PHE A 14 15.28 -5.28 15.94
CA PHE A 14 14.46 -5.24 14.73
C PHE A 14 13.90 -6.63 14.37
N LYS A 15 14.63 -7.72 14.64
CA LYS A 15 14.07 -9.07 14.49
C LYS A 15 12.89 -9.32 15.43
N LYS A 16 12.98 -8.89 16.70
CA LYS A 16 11.85 -8.96 17.64
C LYS A 16 10.68 -8.08 17.19
N PHE A 17 10.97 -6.88 16.72
CA PHE A 17 9.99 -5.93 16.18
C PHE A 17 9.22 -6.54 15.00
N VAL A 18 9.90 -7.15 14.04
CA VAL A 18 9.29 -7.82 12.88
C VAL A 18 8.58 -9.12 13.26
N GLN A 19 9.01 -9.79 14.33
CA GLN A 19 8.40 -11.04 14.78
C GLN A 19 7.04 -10.84 15.44
N LEU A 20 6.80 -9.74 16.18
CA LEU A 20 5.59 -9.55 16.98
C LEU A 20 4.26 -9.80 16.22
N PRO A 21 4.02 -9.28 15.00
CA PRO A 21 2.82 -9.60 14.24
C PRO A 21 2.62 -11.10 14.03
N PHE A 22 3.68 -11.85 13.73
CA PHE A 22 3.60 -13.28 13.52
C PHE A 22 3.08 -14.01 14.76
N ASP A 23 3.39 -13.48 15.95
CA ASP A 23 2.93 -14.05 17.20
C ASP A 23 1.48 -13.64 17.50
N LEU A 24 1.09 -12.40 17.19
CA LEU A 24 -0.27 -11.88 17.38
C LEU A 24 -1.29 -12.53 16.44
N TYR A 25 -0.91 -12.73 15.17
CA TYR A 25 -1.80 -13.18 14.10
C TYR A 25 -1.65 -14.67 13.75
N LYS A 26 -0.90 -15.46 14.53
CA LYS A 26 -0.58 -16.87 14.23
C LYS A 26 -1.77 -17.76 13.89
N ASP A 27 -2.94 -17.48 14.48
CA ASP A 27 -4.17 -18.26 14.32
C ASP A 27 -5.25 -17.47 13.54
N ASN A 28 -4.90 -16.33 12.93
CA ASN A 28 -5.83 -15.49 12.19
C ASN A 28 -5.88 -15.91 10.71
N ALA A 29 -7.07 -16.28 10.23
CA ALA A 29 -7.30 -16.74 8.86
C ALA A 29 -7.15 -15.65 7.78
N TYR A 30 -7.18 -14.38 8.17
CA TYR A 30 -7.25 -13.22 7.28
C TYR A 30 -5.98 -12.36 7.32
N TRP A 31 -4.99 -12.71 8.15
CA TRP A 31 -3.73 -12.00 8.16
C TRP A 31 -2.81 -12.51 7.05
N VAL A 32 -2.16 -11.58 6.35
CA VAL A 32 -1.21 -11.86 5.28
C VAL A 32 0.20 -11.48 5.75
N PRO A 33 1.06 -12.45 6.10
CA PRO A 33 2.38 -12.15 6.63
C PRO A 33 3.31 -11.57 5.54
N PRO A 34 4.02 -10.46 5.82
CA PRO A 34 5.06 -9.97 4.92
C PRO A 34 6.29 -10.88 4.96
N ILE A 35 7.16 -10.81 3.94
CA ILE A 35 8.49 -11.44 4.02
C ILE A 35 9.32 -10.72 5.08
N LYS A 36 9.79 -11.46 6.10
CA LYS A 36 10.52 -10.86 7.24
C LYS A 36 11.77 -10.11 6.81
N ASP A 37 12.51 -10.67 5.85
CA ASP A 37 13.74 -10.06 5.36
C ASP A 37 13.48 -8.73 4.62
N ASP A 38 12.35 -8.61 3.93
CA ASP A 38 11.99 -7.38 3.22
C ASP A 38 11.53 -6.29 4.20
N GLU A 39 10.80 -6.68 5.25
CA GLU A 39 10.44 -5.76 6.34
C GLU A 39 11.68 -5.29 7.11
N LEU A 40 12.64 -6.17 7.39
CA LEU A 40 13.92 -5.78 8.01
C LEU A 40 14.71 -4.79 7.14
N LYS A 41 14.74 -4.97 5.82
CA LYS A 41 15.36 -4.02 4.89
C LYS A 41 14.61 -2.68 4.89
N ALA A 42 13.28 -2.71 4.87
CA ALA A 42 12.48 -1.49 4.91
C ALA A 42 12.72 -0.64 6.17
N LEU A 43 13.09 -1.28 7.29
CA LEU A 43 13.38 -0.63 8.57
C LEU A 43 14.88 -0.27 8.76
N SER A 44 15.73 -0.50 7.77
CA SER A 44 17.18 -0.31 7.84
C SER A 44 17.62 0.91 7.02
N PRO A 45 18.30 1.91 7.64
CA PRO A 45 18.87 3.04 6.91
C PRO A 45 19.91 2.65 5.86
N GLU A 46 20.57 1.50 6.02
CA GLU A 46 21.55 0.99 5.05
C GLU A 46 20.91 0.50 3.74
N SER A 47 19.62 0.19 3.75
CA SER A 47 18.93 -0.40 2.59
C SER A 47 17.70 0.37 2.12
N ASN A 48 17.09 1.20 2.97
CA ASN A 48 15.95 2.04 2.59
C ASN A 48 16.39 3.53 2.49
N PRO A 49 16.40 4.13 1.29
CA PRO A 49 16.79 5.53 1.10
C PRO A 49 15.82 6.54 1.75
N ALA A 50 14.62 6.13 2.16
CA ALA A 50 13.66 7.02 2.84
C ALA A 50 14.24 7.66 4.12
N PHE A 51 15.18 6.98 4.80
CA PHE A 51 15.87 7.53 5.98
C PHE A 51 16.75 8.75 5.68
N LYS A 52 17.08 9.03 4.41
CA LYS A 52 17.75 10.29 4.02
C LYS A 52 16.81 11.50 4.08
N TYR A 53 15.51 11.24 3.95
CA TYR A 53 14.47 12.26 3.79
C TYR A 53 13.53 12.33 4.99
N SER A 54 13.68 11.45 5.97
CA SER A 54 12.77 11.36 7.12
C SER A 54 13.53 10.90 8.35
N THR A 55 13.16 11.46 9.50
CA THR A 55 13.65 11.01 10.80
C THR A 55 12.71 9.95 11.33
N ALA A 56 13.23 8.77 11.68
CA ALA A 56 12.41 7.68 12.21
C ALA A 56 13.02 7.06 13.46
N ALA A 57 12.14 6.57 14.34
CA ALA A 57 12.50 5.84 15.54
C ALA A 57 11.46 4.75 15.81
N PHE A 58 11.89 3.68 16.50
CA PHE A 58 11.07 2.50 16.75
C PHE A 58 11.25 2.04 18.19
N TRP A 59 10.19 1.46 18.77
CA TRP A 59 10.16 1.01 20.16
C TRP A 59 9.46 -0.34 20.29
N LEU A 60 9.85 -1.08 21.33
CA LEU A 60 9.17 -2.28 21.80
C LEU A 60 8.64 -2.03 23.22
N ALA A 61 7.39 -2.43 23.45
CA ALA A 61 6.83 -2.56 24.78
C ALA A 61 7.01 -4.00 25.27
N GLU A 62 7.59 -4.18 26.45
CA GLU A 62 7.90 -5.48 27.04
C GLU A 62 7.20 -5.60 28.41
N ARG A 63 6.56 -6.75 28.68
CA ARG A 63 6.01 -7.11 29.99
C ARG A 63 6.55 -8.47 30.39
N ASP A 64 7.19 -8.54 31.55
CA ASP A 64 7.81 -9.76 32.07
C ASP A 64 8.76 -10.44 31.06
N GLY A 65 9.54 -9.62 30.34
CA GLY A 65 10.51 -10.07 29.32
C GLY A 65 9.92 -10.51 27.98
N LYS A 66 8.60 -10.38 27.79
CA LYS A 66 7.91 -10.68 26.52
C LYS A 66 7.53 -9.39 25.81
N VAL A 67 7.75 -9.35 24.50
CA VAL A 67 7.26 -8.24 23.65
C VAL A 67 5.74 -8.33 23.59
N VAL A 68 5.06 -7.27 24.01
CA VAL A 68 3.60 -7.16 24.04
C VAL A 68 3.07 -6.05 23.12
N GLY A 69 3.98 -5.23 22.58
CA GLY A 69 3.64 -4.15 21.66
C GLY A 69 4.85 -3.61 20.92
N ARG A 70 4.61 -2.96 19.78
CA ARG A 70 5.63 -2.27 18.99
C ARG A 70 5.04 -1.01 18.37
N VAL A 71 5.88 -0.01 18.14
CA VAL A 71 5.47 1.21 17.42
C VAL A 71 6.67 1.88 16.77
N GLY A 72 6.44 2.56 15.66
CA GLY A 72 7.37 3.47 15.01
C GLY A 72 6.82 4.88 14.94
N ALA A 73 7.72 5.85 14.90
CA ALA A 73 7.44 7.26 14.65
C ALA A 73 8.26 7.71 13.44
N ILE A 74 7.63 8.44 12.52
CA ILE A 74 8.31 8.98 11.32
C ILE A 74 7.96 10.46 11.20
N ILE A 75 8.97 11.31 11.10
CA ILE A 75 8.84 12.72 10.73
C ILE A 75 9.22 12.82 9.27
N ALA A 76 8.29 13.28 8.45
CA ALA A 76 8.46 13.46 7.01
C ALA A 76 8.41 14.97 6.69
N PRO A 77 9.56 15.68 6.71
CA PRO A 77 9.60 17.14 6.53
C PRO A 77 8.94 17.60 5.23
N ALA A 78 9.14 16.89 4.13
CA ALA A 78 8.55 17.25 2.84
C ALA A 78 7.01 17.16 2.83
N ALA A 79 6.42 16.24 3.61
CA ALA A 79 4.97 16.17 3.76
C ALA A 79 4.47 17.34 4.61
N ASN A 80 5.13 17.58 5.74
CA ASN A 80 4.83 18.70 6.63
C ASN A 80 4.91 20.06 5.92
N GLU A 81 5.93 20.28 5.09
CA GLU A 81 6.07 21.49 4.29
C GLU A 81 4.95 21.62 3.25
N LYS A 82 4.69 20.56 2.48
CA LYS A 82 3.67 20.57 1.42
C LYS A 82 2.26 20.84 1.95
N PHE A 83 1.90 20.22 3.07
CA PHE A 83 0.56 20.36 3.66
C PHE A 83 0.48 21.48 4.70
N ASN A 84 1.58 22.20 4.95
CA ASN A 84 1.70 23.24 5.97
C ASN A 84 1.23 22.76 7.36
N GLU A 85 1.76 21.60 7.77
CA GLU A 85 1.48 20.97 9.06
C GLU A 85 2.78 20.61 9.79
N LYS A 86 2.66 20.25 11.08
CA LYS A 86 3.77 19.68 11.85
C LYS A 86 3.33 18.37 12.48
N MET A 87 3.22 17.33 11.65
CA MET A 87 2.73 16.03 12.07
C MET A 87 3.86 15.01 12.19
N CYS A 88 3.73 14.13 13.18
CA CYS A 88 4.50 12.89 13.26
C CYS A 88 3.63 11.70 12.87
N ARG A 89 4.14 10.83 11.99
CA ARG A 89 3.47 9.61 11.57
C ARG A 89 3.67 8.51 12.61
N VAL A 90 2.58 7.99 13.18
CA VAL A 90 2.55 6.69 13.84
C VAL A 90 2.73 5.63 12.75
N SER A 91 3.63 4.67 12.96
CA SER A 91 3.92 3.61 12.01
C SER A 91 4.04 2.25 12.70
N ARG A 92 3.75 1.17 11.98
CA ARG A 92 3.96 -0.23 12.44
C ARG A 92 3.41 -0.56 13.83
N ILE A 93 2.33 0.10 14.24
CA ILE A 93 1.75 -0.10 15.57
C ILE A 93 1.10 -1.49 15.67
N GLU A 94 1.50 -2.27 16.68
CA GLU A 94 0.90 -3.56 17.01
C GLU A 94 0.92 -3.76 18.52
N PHE A 95 -0.12 -4.37 19.09
CA PHE A 95 -0.23 -4.57 20.52
C PHE A 95 -1.24 -5.67 20.86
N ILE A 96 -1.02 -6.34 21.99
CA ILE A 96 -2.05 -7.19 22.62
C ILE A 96 -3.25 -6.35 23.07
N ASP A 97 -4.43 -6.95 23.24
CA ASP A 97 -5.65 -6.27 23.69
C ASP A 97 -5.55 -5.79 25.16
N ASP A 98 -4.76 -4.74 25.37
CA ASP A 98 -4.45 -4.15 26.66
C ASP A 98 -4.26 -2.64 26.50
N ARG A 99 -5.13 -1.89 27.18
CA ARG A 99 -5.15 -0.43 27.14
C ARG A 99 -3.86 0.20 27.68
N GLU A 100 -3.22 -0.39 28.68
CA GLU A 100 -1.98 0.13 29.24
C GLU A 100 -0.85 0.05 28.20
N VAL A 101 -0.83 -1.03 27.41
CA VAL A 101 0.18 -1.24 26.35
C VAL A 101 0.03 -0.23 25.23
N VAL A 102 -1.18 -0.09 24.66
CA VAL A 102 -1.41 0.86 23.56
C VAL A 102 -1.24 2.31 23.98
N GLN A 103 -1.64 2.66 25.21
CA GLN A 103 -1.40 3.99 25.76
C GLN A 103 0.09 4.30 25.84
N LEU A 104 0.90 3.39 26.40
CA LEU A 104 2.35 3.58 26.49
C LEU A 104 3.03 3.73 25.12
N LEU A 105 2.60 2.94 24.12
CA LEU A 105 3.11 3.03 22.75
C LEU A 105 2.79 4.38 22.11
N LEU A 106 1.54 4.83 22.21
CA LEU A 106 1.10 6.08 21.59
C LEU A 106 1.71 7.30 22.30
N GLU A 107 1.71 7.34 23.64
CA GLU A 107 2.39 8.40 24.42
C GLU A 107 3.88 8.51 24.07
N THR A 108 4.54 7.39 23.76
CA THR A 108 5.95 7.39 23.33
C THR A 108 6.12 8.08 21.96
N VAL A 109 5.20 7.86 21.02
CA VAL A 109 5.21 8.57 19.72
C VAL A 109 4.85 10.04 19.90
N GLU A 110 3.87 10.35 20.74
CA GLU A 110 3.46 11.72 21.07
C GLU A 110 4.64 12.51 21.68
N GLN A 111 5.38 11.91 22.62
CA GLN A 111 6.57 12.52 23.21
C GLN A 111 7.68 12.72 22.19
N PHE A 112 7.96 11.73 21.34
CA PHE A 112 8.92 11.87 20.25
C PHE A 112 8.52 12.99 19.27
N ALA A 113 7.22 13.14 18.99
CA ALA A 113 6.70 14.20 18.15
C ALA A 113 6.98 15.58 18.77
N LEU A 114 6.64 15.78 20.05
CA LEU A 114 6.89 17.03 20.79
C LEU A 114 8.38 17.39 20.83
N GLU A 115 9.25 16.41 21.11
CA GLU A 115 10.71 16.61 21.17
C GLU A 115 11.31 17.07 19.84
N ASN A 116 10.65 16.75 18.72
CA ASN A 116 11.06 17.17 17.39
C ASN A 116 10.22 18.35 16.85
N GLY A 117 9.50 19.06 17.72
CA GLY A 117 8.76 20.27 17.39
C GLY A 117 7.49 20.04 16.54
N MET A 118 6.94 18.83 16.58
CA MET A 118 5.66 18.52 15.96
C MET A 118 4.49 18.93 16.86
N GLU A 119 3.37 19.29 16.25
CA GLU A 119 2.14 19.75 16.91
C GLU A 119 1.08 18.64 16.99
N GLY A 120 1.26 17.54 16.27
CA GLY A 120 0.29 16.47 16.18
C GLY A 120 0.90 15.13 15.77
N VAL A 121 0.11 14.08 15.93
CA VAL A 121 0.40 12.74 15.43
C VAL A 121 -0.73 12.27 14.51
N HIS A 122 -0.38 11.52 13.47
CA HIS A 122 -1.37 10.85 12.63
C HIS A 122 -0.88 9.49 12.13
N GLY A 123 -1.79 8.60 11.75
CA GLY A 123 -1.45 7.29 11.21
C GLY A 123 -2.44 6.19 11.56
N PRO A 124 -2.11 4.93 11.27
CA PRO A 124 -0.78 4.48 10.84
C PRO A 124 -0.41 4.87 9.40
N LEU A 125 0.82 5.35 9.18
CA LEU A 125 1.38 5.66 7.86
C LEU A 125 2.83 5.17 7.74
N GLY A 126 3.29 4.91 6.51
CA GLY A 126 4.69 4.58 6.21
C GLY A 126 5.56 5.80 5.88
N PHE A 127 6.72 5.56 5.26
CA PHE A 127 7.58 6.62 4.77
C PHE A 127 6.99 7.30 3.53
N THR A 128 6.36 6.51 2.64
CA THR A 128 5.72 7.01 1.42
C THR A 128 4.33 6.41 1.22
N ASN A 129 3.60 6.90 0.21
CA ASN A 129 2.32 6.35 -0.18
C ASN A 129 2.40 4.97 -0.86
N LEU A 130 3.61 4.46 -1.11
CA LEU A 130 3.83 3.10 -1.59
C LEU A 130 4.12 2.10 -0.46
N ASP A 131 4.16 2.59 0.78
CA ASP A 131 4.17 1.74 1.96
C ASP A 131 2.74 1.48 2.44
N HIS A 132 2.62 0.50 3.33
CA HIS A 132 1.36 0.22 4.00
C HIS A 132 0.84 1.41 4.81
N GLN A 133 -0.47 1.62 4.72
CA GLN A 133 -1.17 2.77 5.27
C GLN A 133 -2.52 2.36 5.86
N ALA A 134 -2.89 3.11 6.89
CA ALA A 134 -4.14 3.07 7.62
C ALA A 134 -4.39 1.75 8.39
N MET A 135 -5.27 1.84 9.38
CA MET A 135 -5.67 0.73 10.25
C MET A 135 -7.01 0.15 9.80
N LEU A 136 -7.16 -1.17 9.75
CA LEU A 136 -8.43 -1.80 9.38
C LEU A 136 -9.53 -1.49 10.41
N VAL A 137 -10.68 -1.00 9.94
CA VAL A 137 -11.85 -0.66 10.76
C VAL A 137 -13.13 -1.38 10.30
N GLU A 138 -13.19 -1.87 9.06
CA GLU A 138 -14.29 -2.69 8.53
C GLU A 138 -13.74 -3.82 7.66
N GLY A 139 -14.40 -4.99 7.66
CA GLY A 139 -14.04 -6.15 6.82
C GLY A 139 -13.00 -7.09 7.45
N PHE A 140 -13.07 -7.29 8.77
CA PHE A 140 -12.18 -8.20 9.52
C PHE A 140 -12.29 -9.68 9.11
N ASP A 141 -13.32 -10.03 8.33
CA ASP A 141 -13.59 -11.35 7.75
C ASP A 141 -13.14 -11.46 6.28
N GLN A 142 -12.36 -10.49 5.79
CA GLN A 142 -11.86 -10.44 4.42
C GLN A 142 -10.33 -10.57 4.40
N LEU A 143 -9.81 -11.46 3.56
CA LEU A 143 -8.37 -11.54 3.28
C LEU A 143 -7.94 -10.27 2.52
N PRO A 144 -6.98 -9.46 3.00
CA PRO A 144 -6.47 -8.30 2.28
C PRO A 144 -5.55 -8.71 1.13
N SER A 145 -5.41 -7.83 0.14
CA SER A 145 -4.28 -7.88 -0.80
C SER A 145 -2.95 -7.71 -0.05
N ILE A 146 -1.84 -8.13 -0.65
CA ILE A 146 -0.50 -7.94 -0.06
C ILE A 146 -0.09 -6.46 0.06
N ALA A 147 -0.81 -5.56 -0.62
CA ALA A 147 -0.58 -4.12 -0.57
C ALA A 147 -1.51 -3.42 0.42
N SER A 148 -2.45 -4.15 1.02
CA SER A 148 -3.31 -3.66 2.09
C SER A 148 -2.78 -4.11 3.46
N GLU A 149 -3.55 -3.84 4.51
CA GLU A 149 -3.18 -4.09 5.90
C GLU A 149 -4.32 -4.76 6.65
N TYR A 150 -3.97 -5.53 7.67
CA TYR A 150 -4.92 -6.16 8.56
C TYR A 150 -4.55 -5.84 10.01
N HIS A 151 -5.56 -5.53 10.81
CA HIS A 151 -5.43 -5.27 12.24
C HIS A 151 -6.53 -6.03 12.98
N LEU A 152 -6.31 -6.42 14.24
CA LEU A 152 -7.35 -7.11 15.01
C LEU A 152 -8.51 -6.15 15.34
N PRO A 153 -9.76 -6.64 15.50
CA PRO A 153 -10.95 -5.79 15.68
C PRO A 153 -10.90 -4.82 16.87
N TYR A 154 -10.09 -5.11 17.89
CA TYR A 154 -9.95 -4.23 19.06
C TYR A 154 -9.08 -3.00 18.80
N TYR A 155 -8.20 -3.01 17.78
CA TYR A 155 -7.18 -1.98 17.61
C TYR A 155 -7.80 -0.59 17.48
N HIS A 156 -8.78 -0.45 16.59
CA HIS A 156 -9.42 0.85 16.31
C HIS A 156 -10.10 1.42 17.56
N LYS A 157 -10.71 0.56 18.38
CA LYS A 157 -11.45 0.96 19.60
C LYS A 157 -10.51 1.56 20.64
N HIS A 158 -9.29 1.03 20.74
CA HIS A 158 -8.27 1.58 21.63
C HIS A 158 -7.80 2.97 21.19
N LEU A 159 -7.57 3.18 19.90
CA LEU A 159 -7.19 4.50 19.37
C LEU A 159 -8.30 5.53 19.66
N GLU A 160 -9.55 5.19 19.34
CA GLU A 160 -10.72 6.05 19.60
C GLU A 160 -10.86 6.37 21.11
N ALA A 161 -10.69 5.37 21.98
CA ALA A 161 -10.73 5.55 23.44
C ALA A 161 -9.59 6.43 24.00
N LEU A 162 -8.48 6.58 23.27
CA LEU A 162 -7.34 7.42 23.61
C LEU A 162 -7.40 8.82 22.96
N GLY A 163 -8.55 9.16 22.36
CA GLY A 163 -8.83 10.48 21.80
C GLY A 163 -8.24 10.69 20.40
N TYR A 164 -7.93 9.62 19.68
CA TYR A 164 -7.59 9.70 18.27
C TYR A 164 -8.86 9.77 17.44
N GLU A 165 -8.94 10.74 16.55
CA GLU A 165 -10.09 11.00 15.69
C GLU A 165 -9.81 10.54 14.27
N LYS A 166 -10.87 10.31 13.48
CA LYS A 166 -10.74 10.02 12.06
C LYS A 166 -10.10 11.21 11.33
N GLU A 167 -9.05 10.94 10.57
CA GLU A 167 -8.52 11.90 9.60
C GLU A 167 -9.07 11.61 8.20
N ILE A 168 -8.86 10.38 7.69
CA ILE A 168 -9.31 9.98 6.36
C ILE A 168 -9.35 8.46 6.22
N ASP A 169 -10.28 7.93 5.42
CA ASP A 169 -10.40 6.51 5.15
C ASP A 169 -9.90 6.10 3.74
N TRP A 170 -9.38 4.89 3.66
CA TRP A 170 -9.15 4.12 2.44
C TRP A 170 -10.26 3.08 2.33
N VAL A 171 -11.00 3.12 1.23
CA VAL A 171 -12.04 2.14 0.90
C VAL A 171 -11.53 1.18 -0.16
N GLU A 172 -11.85 -0.10 0.02
CA GLU A 172 -11.44 -1.18 -0.87
C GLU A 172 -12.67 -1.89 -1.41
N PHE A 173 -12.62 -2.23 -2.70
CA PHE A 173 -13.72 -2.81 -3.43
C PHE A 173 -13.31 -4.14 -4.03
N LYS A 174 -14.27 -5.06 -4.07
CA LYS A 174 -14.17 -6.30 -4.81
C LYS A 174 -15.08 -6.22 -6.02
N LEU A 175 -14.50 -6.44 -7.19
CA LEU A 175 -15.11 -6.30 -8.50
C LEU A 175 -15.13 -7.66 -9.18
N LYS A 176 -16.25 -8.04 -9.78
CA LYS A 176 -16.31 -9.24 -10.60
C LYS A 176 -15.80 -8.94 -12.00
N VAL A 177 -14.87 -9.76 -12.49
CA VAL A 177 -14.38 -9.64 -13.87
C VAL A 177 -15.50 -10.02 -14.84
N LEU A 178 -15.71 -9.22 -15.88
CA LEU A 178 -16.70 -9.56 -16.92
C LEU A 178 -16.24 -10.80 -17.68
N LYS A 179 -17.19 -11.61 -18.14
CA LYS A 179 -16.90 -12.80 -18.95
C LYS A 179 -16.27 -12.46 -20.31
N GLU A 180 -16.68 -11.33 -20.87
CA GLU A 180 -16.18 -10.80 -22.14
C GLU A 180 -16.22 -9.27 -22.10
N ILE A 181 -15.36 -8.63 -22.89
CA ILE A 181 -15.37 -7.18 -23.04
C ILE A 181 -16.53 -6.78 -23.97
N PRO A 182 -17.42 -5.87 -23.58
CA PRO A 182 -18.49 -5.40 -24.45
C PRO A 182 -17.95 -4.77 -25.74
N GLU A 183 -18.49 -5.14 -26.91
CA GLU A 183 -18.03 -4.58 -28.20
C GLU A 183 -18.05 -3.04 -28.23
N LYS A 184 -19.02 -2.43 -27.56
CA LYS A 184 -19.14 -0.97 -27.46
C LYS A 184 -17.92 -0.35 -26.77
N ALA A 185 -17.37 -1.01 -25.76
CA ALA A 185 -16.15 -0.57 -25.07
C ALA A 185 -14.93 -0.67 -25.98
N VAL A 186 -14.79 -1.78 -26.72
CA VAL A 186 -13.71 -1.98 -27.70
C VAL A 186 -13.74 -0.88 -28.77
N LYS A 187 -14.92 -0.65 -29.39
CA LYS A 187 -15.10 0.39 -30.41
C LYS A 187 -14.80 1.79 -29.86
N LEU A 188 -15.22 2.10 -28.64
CA LEU A 188 -14.94 3.38 -27.99
C LEU A 188 -13.43 3.58 -27.77
N ASN A 189 -12.73 2.55 -27.31
CA ASN A 189 -11.29 2.59 -27.10
C ASN A 189 -10.52 2.81 -28.39
N ASP A 190 -10.91 2.14 -29.49
CA ASP A 190 -10.30 2.36 -30.81
C ASP A 190 -10.51 3.79 -31.32
N LEU A 191 -11.69 4.37 -31.08
CA LEU A 191 -11.96 5.77 -31.40
C LEU A 191 -11.08 6.72 -30.58
N ILE A 192 -10.91 6.48 -29.28
CA ILE A 192 -10.04 7.26 -28.40
C ILE A 192 -8.58 7.19 -28.88
N LYS A 193 -8.07 5.98 -29.14
CA LYS A 193 -6.71 5.77 -29.66
C LYS A 193 -6.48 6.54 -30.96
N LYS A 194 -7.41 6.46 -31.91
CA LYS A 194 -7.31 7.16 -33.20
C LYS A 194 -7.46 8.67 -33.09
N ARG A 195 -8.38 9.15 -32.26
CA ARG A 195 -8.67 10.59 -32.09
C ARG A 195 -7.48 11.34 -31.50
N TYR A 196 -6.80 10.71 -30.54
CA TYR A 196 -5.73 11.33 -29.76
C TYR A 196 -4.34 10.78 -30.08
N ASN A 197 -4.22 9.91 -31.09
CA ASN A 197 -2.98 9.24 -31.49
C ASN A 197 -2.27 8.54 -30.31
N LEU A 198 -3.04 7.75 -29.54
CA LEU A 198 -2.54 7.04 -28.37
C LEU A 198 -2.11 5.62 -28.70
N THR A 199 -1.01 5.21 -28.09
CA THR A 199 -0.47 3.84 -28.19
C THR A 199 -0.53 3.17 -26.83
N VAL A 200 -1.13 1.98 -26.76
CA VAL A 200 -1.07 1.12 -25.58
C VAL A 200 0.18 0.25 -25.67
N LYS A 201 1.08 0.40 -24.70
CA LYS A 201 2.27 -0.44 -24.53
C LYS A 201 1.93 -1.63 -23.62
N SER A 202 2.29 -2.82 -24.10
CA SER A 202 2.23 -4.08 -23.35
C SER A 202 3.63 -4.68 -23.26
N PHE A 203 3.88 -5.51 -22.26
CA PHE A 203 5.21 -6.04 -21.97
C PHE A 203 5.16 -7.56 -21.87
N ASP A 204 6.07 -8.23 -22.59
CA ASP A 204 6.17 -9.69 -22.57
C ASP A 204 7.09 -10.19 -21.46
N ASN A 205 8.03 -9.36 -21.03
CA ASN A 205 9.03 -9.69 -20.02
C ASN A 205 9.39 -8.49 -19.13
N LYS A 206 10.08 -8.78 -18.02
CA LYS A 206 10.48 -7.78 -17.03
C LYS A 206 11.49 -6.78 -17.56
N GLU A 207 12.34 -7.16 -18.52
CA GLU A 207 13.37 -6.26 -19.07
C GLU A 207 12.75 -5.17 -19.94
N GLU A 208 11.68 -5.46 -20.67
CA GLU A 208 10.89 -4.44 -21.36
C GLU A 208 10.19 -3.51 -20.38
N LEU A 209 9.57 -4.05 -19.32
CA LEU A 209 8.92 -3.24 -18.30
C LEU A 209 9.93 -2.33 -17.57
N LYS A 210 11.15 -2.83 -17.29
CA LYS A 210 12.22 -2.05 -16.65
C LYS A 210 12.58 -0.79 -17.44
N LYS A 211 12.55 -0.85 -18.78
CA LYS A 211 12.89 0.28 -19.65
C LYS A 211 11.95 1.48 -19.48
N VAL A 212 10.69 1.24 -19.09
CA VAL A 212 9.68 2.30 -18.91
C VAL A 212 9.35 2.56 -17.43
N ALA A 213 9.95 1.79 -16.51
CA ALA A 213 9.56 1.81 -15.11
C ALA A 213 9.75 3.21 -14.50
N MET A 214 10.90 3.84 -14.73
CA MET A 214 11.15 5.19 -14.21
C MET A 214 10.15 6.22 -14.74
N ASP A 215 9.85 6.20 -16.04
CA ASP A 215 8.85 7.10 -16.64
C ASP A 215 7.45 6.90 -16.03
N VAL A 216 7.07 5.66 -15.72
CA VAL A 216 5.82 5.33 -15.02
C VAL A 216 5.81 5.90 -13.61
N PHE A 217 6.92 5.80 -12.87
CA PHE A 217 7.05 6.36 -11.52
C PHE A 217 7.13 7.90 -11.52
N HIS A 218 7.72 8.52 -12.54
CA HIS A 218 7.64 9.97 -12.74
C HIS A 218 6.21 10.42 -13.01
N LEU A 219 5.47 9.68 -13.86
CA LEU A 219 4.04 9.94 -14.06
C LEU A 219 3.24 9.72 -12.76
N LEU A 220 3.61 8.75 -11.91
CA LEU A 220 2.98 8.55 -10.60
C LEU A 220 3.13 9.81 -9.73
N ASN A 221 4.33 10.40 -9.67
CA ASN A 221 4.55 11.66 -8.94
C ASN A 221 3.60 12.78 -9.41
N THR A 222 3.40 12.93 -10.72
CA THR A 222 2.48 13.93 -11.27
C THR A 222 1.02 13.58 -11.02
N ALA A 223 0.62 12.32 -11.28
CA ALA A 223 -0.78 11.91 -11.22
C ALA A 223 -1.33 11.89 -9.79
N PHE A 224 -0.47 11.66 -8.80
CA PHE A 224 -0.86 11.49 -7.40
C PHE A 224 -0.60 12.75 -6.56
N GLU A 225 -0.15 13.84 -7.19
CA GLU A 225 0.27 15.07 -6.51
C GLU A 225 -0.78 15.62 -5.54
N GLU A 226 -2.07 15.55 -5.88
CA GLU A 226 -3.14 16.08 -5.03
C GLU A 226 -3.66 15.08 -3.97
N LEU A 227 -3.15 13.84 -3.95
CA LEU A 227 -3.61 12.83 -2.99
C LEU A 227 -3.13 13.14 -1.57
N PHE A 228 -3.97 12.74 -0.60
CA PHE A 228 -3.66 12.87 0.82
C PHE A 228 -2.29 12.25 1.16
N SER A 229 -1.49 13.00 1.94
CA SER A 229 -0.14 12.62 2.39
C SER A 229 0.89 12.36 1.27
N PHE A 230 0.53 12.55 -0.01
CA PHE A 230 1.42 12.27 -1.13
C PHE A 230 2.50 13.34 -1.27
N VAL A 231 3.75 12.88 -1.33
CA VAL A 231 4.93 13.70 -1.60
C VAL A 231 5.66 13.10 -2.79
N PRO A 232 5.96 13.89 -3.84
CA PRO A 232 6.78 13.42 -4.96
C PRO A 232 8.10 12.83 -4.46
N MET A 233 8.40 11.60 -4.89
CA MET A 233 9.60 10.90 -4.47
C MET A 233 10.78 11.24 -5.40
N PRO A 234 12.00 11.45 -4.84
CA PRO A 234 13.21 11.62 -5.63
C PRO A 234 13.65 10.31 -6.30
N ASP A 235 14.48 10.42 -7.33
CA ASP A 235 14.86 9.30 -8.21
C ASP A 235 15.50 8.11 -7.49
N ASP A 236 16.29 8.31 -6.44
CA ASP A 236 16.90 7.21 -5.69
C ASP A 236 15.86 6.39 -4.90
N LEU A 237 14.82 7.06 -4.38
CA LEU A 237 13.67 6.43 -3.72
C LEU A 237 12.76 5.75 -4.74
N LEU A 238 12.54 6.36 -5.92
CA LEU A 238 11.85 5.71 -7.02
C LEU A 238 12.56 4.44 -7.47
N GLN A 239 13.88 4.49 -7.65
CA GLN A 239 14.68 3.34 -8.05
C GLN A 239 14.62 2.20 -7.01
N PHE A 240 14.58 2.53 -5.72
CA PHE A 240 14.36 1.55 -4.66
C PHE A 240 13.01 0.81 -4.83
N TYR A 241 11.92 1.54 -5.07
CA TYR A 241 10.61 0.92 -5.30
C TYR A 241 10.51 0.17 -6.63
N VAL A 242 11.15 0.65 -7.69
CA VAL A 242 11.29 -0.08 -8.97
C VAL A 242 11.93 -1.44 -8.70
N ASN A 243 13.09 -1.47 -8.03
CA ASN A 243 13.81 -2.72 -7.73
C ASN A 243 13.00 -3.66 -6.84
N LYS A 244 12.25 -3.11 -5.88
CA LYS A 244 11.38 -3.88 -4.97
C LYS A 244 10.22 -4.54 -5.71
N TYR A 245 9.51 -3.81 -6.57
CA TYR A 245 8.25 -4.27 -7.15
C TYR A 245 8.41 -4.98 -8.50
N ILE A 246 9.38 -4.57 -9.33
CA ILE A 246 9.50 -5.13 -10.70
C ILE A 246 9.75 -6.64 -10.70
N GLU A 247 10.39 -7.15 -9.64
CA GLU A 247 10.69 -8.57 -9.53
C GLU A 247 9.48 -9.43 -9.17
N VAL A 248 8.42 -8.85 -8.61
CA VAL A 248 7.18 -9.56 -8.28
C VAL A 248 6.06 -9.33 -9.29
N LEU A 249 6.15 -8.27 -10.12
CA LEU A 249 5.15 -7.97 -11.14
C LEU A 249 5.13 -9.01 -12.27
N ASN A 250 3.91 -9.35 -12.71
CA ASN A 250 3.69 -10.00 -13.99
C ASN A 250 3.57 -8.91 -15.07
N PRO A 251 4.51 -8.81 -16.03
CA PRO A 251 4.53 -7.73 -17.03
C PRO A 251 3.24 -7.62 -17.85
N LYS A 252 2.52 -8.72 -18.06
CA LYS A 252 1.25 -8.73 -18.80
C LYS A 252 0.14 -7.95 -18.09
N PHE A 253 0.19 -7.86 -16.76
CA PHE A 253 -0.79 -7.15 -15.92
C PHE A 253 -0.43 -5.65 -15.75
N VAL A 254 0.57 -5.17 -16.48
CA VAL A 254 0.92 -3.75 -16.54
C VAL A 254 0.58 -3.24 -17.93
N LYS A 255 -0.22 -2.16 -18.01
CA LYS A 255 -0.49 -1.45 -19.26
C LYS A 255 -0.10 0.01 -19.11
N VAL A 256 0.49 0.54 -20.16
CA VAL A 256 0.91 1.93 -20.26
C VAL A 256 0.30 2.53 -21.53
N VAL A 257 -0.10 3.79 -21.47
CA VAL A 257 -0.52 4.57 -22.63
C VAL A 257 0.50 5.66 -22.87
N ALA A 258 0.97 5.75 -24.11
CA ALA A 258 1.83 6.82 -24.60
C ALA A 258 1.10 7.66 -25.66
N ASP A 259 1.46 8.94 -25.74
CA ASP A 259 0.98 9.84 -26.80
C ASP A 259 1.80 9.70 -28.09
N LYS A 260 1.53 10.58 -29.06
CA LYS A 260 2.20 10.60 -30.38
C LYS A 260 3.71 10.89 -30.30
N GLU A 261 4.20 11.45 -29.19
CA GLU A 261 5.61 11.79 -28.95
C GLU A 261 6.29 10.70 -28.09
N ASP A 262 5.62 9.56 -27.89
CA ASP A 262 6.02 8.44 -27.05
C ASP A 262 6.11 8.77 -25.54
N LYS A 263 5.57 9.92 -25.13
CA LYS A 263 5.50 10.31 -23.72
C LYS A 263 4.44 9.49 -23.01
N ILE A 264 4.79 8.89 -21.87
CA ILE A 264 3.85 8.13 -21.04
C ILE A 264 2.85 9.09 -20.37
N ILE A 265 1.56 8.86 -20.61
CA ILE A 265 0.45 9.71 -20.13
C ILE A 265 -0.54 8.96 -19.23
N GLY A 266 -0.46 7.64 -19.17
CA GLY A 266 -1.30 6.82 -18.31
C GLY A 266 -0.68 5.45 -18.04
N PHE A 267 -0.96 4.89 -16.87
CA PHE A 267 -0.60 3.53 -16.54
C PHE A 267 -1.64 2.87 -15.64
N ILE A 268 -1.69 1.55 -15.69
CA ILE A 268 -2.44 0.71 -14.76
C ILE A 268 -1.57 -0.50 -14.40
N VAL A 269 -1.45 -0.77 -13.10
CA VAL A 269 -0.66 -1.86 -12.55
C VAL A 269 -1.58 -2.75 -11.74
N SER A 270 -1.66 -4.02 -12.14
CA SER A 270 -2.28 -5.07 -11.35
C SER A 270 -1.31 -6.23 -11.14
N LEU A 271 -1.62 -7.05 -10.15
CA LEU A 271 -0.84 -8.21 -9.78
C LEU A 271 -1.79 -9.37 -9.48
N PRO A 272 -1.56 -10.58 -10.04
CA PRO A 272 -2.14 -11.81 -9.49
C PRO A 272 -2.07 -11.83 -7.96
N SER A 273 -3.19 -11.96 -7.27
CA SER A 273 -3.20 -11.83 -5.81
C SER A 273 -2.26 -12.85 -5.17
N LEU A 274 -1.35 -12.37 -4.32
CA LEU A 274 -0.36 -13.20 -3.65
C LEU A 274 -0.75 -13.52 -2.20
N SER A 275 -1.91 -13.06 -1.71
CA SER A 275 -2.27 -13.15 -0.30
C SER A 275 -2.24 -14.56 0.26
N GLU A 276 -2.90 -15.52 -0.41
CA GLU A 276 -2.84 -16.93 0.00
C GLU A 276 -1.43 -17.54 -0.11
N ALA A 277 -0.66 -17.11 -1.11
CA ALA A 277 0.71 -17.59 -1.29
C ALA A 277 1.63 -17.09 -0.17
N MET A 278 1.44 -15.84 0.25
CA MET A 278 2.15 -15.22 1.36
C MET A 278 1.79 -15.88 2.69
N GLN A 279 0.51 -16.20 2.93
CA GLN A 279 0.09 -17.02 4.08
C GLN A 279 0.81 -18.36 4.14
N LYS A 280 0.91 -19.06 2.99
CA LYS A 280 1.63 -20.34 2.90
C LYS A 280 3.15 -20.18 3.08
N ALA A 281 3.73 -19.08 2.59
CA ALA A 281 5.14 -18.76 2.75
C ALA A 281 5.52 -18.35 4.19
N ASN A 282 4.54 -17.86 4.98
CA ASN A 282 4.68 -17.50 6.38
C ASN A 282 5.95 -16.69 6.70
N GLY A 283 6.17 -15.64 5.89
CA GLY A 283 7.26 -14.69 6.04
C GLY A 283 8.65 -15.16 5.63
N LYS A 284 8.78 -16.31 4.95
CA LYS A 284 10.06 -16.80 4.41
C LYS A 284 9.94 -17.23 2.96
N LEU A 285 10.81 -16.69 2.10
CA LEU A 285 10.84 -17.07 0.68
C LEU A 285 11.55 -18.42 0.46
N PHE A 286 12.60 -18.68 1.23
CA PHE A 286 13.43 -19.88 1.10
C PHE A 286 13.32 -20.80 2.34
N PRO A 287 13.44 -22.12 2.16
CA PRO A 287 13.73 -22.79 0.89
C PRO A 287 12.50 -23.03 -0.02
N PHE A 288 11.25 -22.88 0.43
CA PHE A 288 10.08 -23.30 -0.37
C PHE A 288 8.97 -22.26 -0.55
N GLY A 289 9.00 -21.12 0.14
CA GLY A 289 7.96 -20.08 0.05
C GLY A 289 7.77 -19.54 -1.38
N PHE A 290 8.84 -19.43 -2.16
CA PHE A 290 8.80 -18.96 -3.55
C PHE A 290 7.93 -19.83 -4.47
N ILE A 291 7.73 -21.11 -4.14
CA ILE A 291 6.93 -22.04 -4.93
C ILE A 291 5.46 -21.61 -4.90
N HIS A 292 4.96 -21.18 -3.73
CA HIS A 292 3.60 -20.69 -3.57
C HIS A 292 3.36 -19.41 -4.37
N ILE A 293 4.31 -18.47 -4.32
CA ILE A 293 4.25 -17.20 -5.05
C ILE A 293 4.26 -17.46 -6.56
N THR A 294 5.21 -18.26 -7.05
CA THR A 294 5.31 -18.59 -8.48
C THR A 294 4.05 -19.29 -9.00
N LYS A 295 3.42 -20.14 -8.18
CA LYS A 295 2.15 -20.80 -8.54
C LYS A 295 1.00 -19.79 -8.63
N ALA A 296 0.89 -18.88 -7.67
CA ALA A 296 -0.15 -17.84 -7.66
C ALA A 296 -0.05 -16.90 -8.88
N LEU A 297 1.17 -16.54 -9.29
CA LEU A 297 1.41 -15.70 -10.47
C LEU A 297 0.96 -16.35 -11.79
N LYS A 298 0.97 -17.70 -11.89
CA LYS A 298 0.66 -18.43 -13.13
C LYS A 298 -0.82 -18.72 -13.34
N HIS A 299 -1.57 -18.92 -12.25
CA HIS A 299 -2.99 -19.30 -12.31
C HIS A 299 -3.84 -18.47 -11.32
N PRO A 300 -3.96 -17.15 -11.53
CA PRO A 300 -4.73 -16.30 -10.64
C PRO A 300 -6.23 -16.50 -10.77
N LYS A 301 -6.92 -16.59 -9.63
CA LYS A 301 -8.37 -16.37 -9.55
C LYS A 301 -8.75 -14.96 -9.13
N VAL A 302 -7.85 -14.30 -8.41
CA VAL A 302 -7.99 -12.93 -7.93
C VAL A 302 -6.80 -12.12 -8.43
N ALA A 303 -7.03 -10.88 -8.81
CA ALA A 303 -5.98 -9.92 -9.11
C ALA A 303 -6.15 -8.67 -8.25
N ASP A 304 -5.07 -8.18 -7.68
CA ASP A 304 -5.02 -6.93 -6.92
C ASP A 304 -4.75 -5.78 -7.90
N LEU A 305 -5.64 -4.79 -7.95
CA LEU A 305 -5.43 -3.56 -8.72
C LEU A 305 -4.65 -2.58 -7.84
N LEU A 306 -3.35 -2.43 -8.10
CA LEU A 306 -2.42 -1.75 -7.21
C LEU A 306 -2.43 -0.24 -7.41
N LEU A 307 -2.18 0.21 -8.65
CA LEU A 307 -1.97 1.62 -8.97
C LEU A 307 -2.58 1.93 -10.35
N THR A 308 -3.25 3.07 -10.45
CA THR A 308 -3.70 3.63 -11.73
C THR A 308 -3.41 5.13 -11.72
N GLY A 309 -2.59 5.59 -12.66
CA GLY A 309 -2.20 6.99 -12.76
C GLY A 309 -2.44 7.51 -14.16
N ILE A 310 -3.05 8.68 -14.27
CA ILE A 310 -3.28 9.37 -15.54
C ILE A 310 -2.83 10.80 -15.36
N HIS A 311 -2.05 11.28 -16.32
CA HIS A 311 -1.61 12.66 -16.34
C HIS A 311 -2.82 13.60 -16.26
N PRO A 312 -2.81 14.68 -15.46
CA PRO A 312 -3.97 15.56 -15.25
C PRO A 312 -4.63 16.01 -16.56
N ASP A 313 -3.84 16.41 -17.55
CA ASP A 313 -4.31 16.84 -18.88
C ASP A 313 -5.10 15.78 -19.67
N TRP A 314 -5.02 14.51 -19.26
CA TRP A 314 -5.57 13.34 -19.96
C TRP A 314 -6.73 12.64 -19.22
N GLN A 315 -7.12 13.14 -18.04
CA GLN A 315 -8.13 12.49 -17.20
C GLN A 315 -9.55 12.50 -17.82
N ALA A 316 -9.86 13.45 -18.70
CA ALA A 316 -11.19 13.63 -19.31
C ALA A 316 -11.33 12.97 -20.70
N GLN A 317 -10.26 12.37 -21.23
CA GLN A 317 -10.17 11.88 -22.62
C GLN A 317 -10.44 10.38 -22.74
N GLY A 318 -10.83 9.72 -21.64
CA GLY A 318 -11.17 8.29 -21.60
C GLY A 318 -9.96 7.35 -21.46
N VAL A 319 -8.78 7.87 -21.10
CA VAL A 319 -7.56 7.07 -20.91
C VAL A 319 -7.72 6.01 -19.81
N SER A 320 -8.47 6.30 -18.74
CA SER A 320 -8.76 5.31 -17.69
C SER A 320 -9.56 4.12 -18.21
N ALA A 321 -10.64 4.39 -18.95
CA ALA A 321 -11.48 3.35 -19.54
C ALA A 321 -10.68 2.47 -20.52
N LEU A 322 -9.80 3.10 -21.31
CA LEU A 322 -8.88 2.40 -22.19
C LEU A 322 -7.97 1.44 -21.41
N LEU A 323 -7.25 1.94 -20.40
CA LEU A 323 -6.35 1.13 -19.57
C LEU A 323 -7.08 -0.02 -18.85
N ILE A 324 -8.24 0.26 -18.27
CA ILE A 324 -9.05 -0.74 -17.57
C ILE A 324 -9.49 -1.85 -18.54
N THR A 325 -9.92 -1.50 -19.75
CA THR A 325 -10.34 -2.50 -20.75
C THR A 325 -9.18 -3.38 -21.19
N GLU A 326 -8.01 -2.77 -21.45
CA GLU A 326 -6.79 -3.49 -21.86
C GLU A 326 -6.31 -4.45 -20.77
N LEU A 327 -6.37 -4.03 -19.51
CA LEU A 327 -6.03 -4.90 -18.39
C LEU A 327 -7.06 -6.01 -18.19
N GLN A 328 -8.35 -5.68 -18.34
CA GLN A 328 -9.43 -6.65 -18.16
C GLN A 328 -9.38 -7.77 -19.20
N GLN A 329 -9.00 -7.45 -20.45
CA GLN A 329 -8.77 -8.46 -21.48
C GLN A 329 -7.72 -9.49 -21.02
N ILE A 330 -6.61 -9.02 -20.43
CA ILE A 330 -5.58 -9.90 -19.86
C ILE A 330 -6.11 -10.73 -18.70
N MET A 331 -6.92 -10.14 -17.81
CA MET A 331 -7.53 -10.84 -16.68
C MET A 331 -8.43 -11.99 -17.15
N ILE A 332 -9.25 -11.77 -18.18
CA ILE A 332 -10.11 -12.79 -18.78
C ILE A 332 -9.26 -13.93 -19.36
N GLU A 333 -8.22 -13.62 -20.12
CA GLU A 333 -7.32 -14.61 -20.72
C GLU A 333 -6.60 -15.49 -19.69
N HIS A 334 -6.36 -14.96 -18.48
CA HIS A 334 -5.70 -15.69 -17.39
C HIS A 334 -6.68 -16.34 -16.41
N GLY A 335 -8.00 -16.24 -16.67
CA GLY A 335 -9.03 -16.87 -15.84
C GLY A 335 -9.26 -16.19 -14.49
N VAL A 336 -8.94 -14.90 -14.38
CA VAL A 336 -9.22 -14.10 -13.18
C VAL A 336 -10.73 -13.90 -13.05
N GLU A 337 -11.28 -14.22 -11.88
CA GLU A 337 -12.70 -14.11 -11.56
C GLU A 337 -13.03 -12.80 -10.83
N TRP A 338 -12.11 -12.36 -9.96
CA TRP A 338 -12.29 -11.19 -9.10
C TRP A 338 -11.10 -10.25 -9.17
N VAL A 339 -11.38 -8.96 -9.09
CA VAL A 339 -10.38 -7.92 -8.86
C VAL A 339 -10.62 -7.30 -7.50
N GLU A 340 -9.55 -7.12 -6.73
CA GLU A 340 -9.58 -6.37 -5.48
C GLU A 340 -8.86 -5.04 -5.70
N THR A 341 -9.54 -3.92 -5.47
CA THR A 341 -8.85 -2.63 -5.45
C THR A 341 -8.03 -2.55 -4.17
N THR A 342 -6.80 -2.05 -4.27
CA THR A 342 -6.11 -1.53 -3.08
C THR A 342 -6.82 -0.28 -2.56
N GLY A 343 -6.40 0.18 -1.38
CA GLY A 343 -7.04 1.30 -0.71
C GLY A 343 -7.13 2.55 -1.60
N MET A 344 -8.35 3.00 -1.85
CA MET A 344 -8.62 4.30 -2.49
C MET A 344 -9.09 5.28 -1.43
N ILE A 345 -8.57 6.51 -1.46
CA ILE A 345 -9.03 7.57 -0.58
C ILE A 345 -10.54 7.78 -0.77
N GLU A 346 -11.30 7.81 0.32
CA GLU A 346 -12.77 7.87 0.28
C GLU A 346 -13.34 9.09 -0.45
N THR A 347 -12.56 10.17 -0.56
CA THR A 347 -12.93 11.40 -1.29
C THR A 347 -12.60 11.33 -2.79
N ASN A 348 -11.94 10.27 -3.27
CA ASN A 348 -11.62 10.09 -4.69
C ASN A 348 -12.82 9.54 -5.48
N GLU A 349 -13.88 10.34 -5.56
CA GLU A 349 -15.12 9.96 -6.25
C GLU A 349 -14.90 9.62 -7.73
N LYS A 350 -13.96 10.29 -8.40
CA LYS A 350 -13.63 10.02 -9.80
C LYS A 350 -13.19 8.58 -10.00
N ALA A 351 -12.26 8.09 -9.16
CA ALA A 351 -11.81 6.70 -9.22
C ALA A 351 -12.91 5.72 -8.82
N ILE A 352 -13.62 5.99 -7.71
CA ILE A 352 -14.68 5.11 -7.20
C ILE A 352 -15.83 4.95 -8.21
N ASN A 353 -16.16 6.01 -8.97
CA ASN A 353 -17.23 5.99 -9.97
C ASN A 353 -16.96 5.03 -11.14
N HIS A 354 -15.71 4.63 -11.40
CA HIS A 354 -15.40 3.63 -12.43
C HIS A 354 -16.02 2.26 -12.15
N TRP A 355 -16.26 1.94 -10.88
CA TRP A 355 -16.76 0.64 -10.44
C TRP A 355 -18.26 0.44 -10.70
N LYS A 356 -19.02 1.52 -10.95
CA LYS A 356 -20.46 1.48 -11.25
C LYS A 356 -20.83 0.60 -12.44
N ASN A 357 -19.89 0.35 -13.35
CA ASN A 357 -20.07 -0.51 -14.52
C ASN A 357 -19.84 -2.01 -14.24
N TYR A 358 -19.50 -2.38 -13.01
CA TYR A 358 -19.19 -3.74 -12.59
C TYR A 358 -20.11 -4.19 -11.45
N GLU A 359 -20.29 -5.50 -11.32
CA GLU A 359 -20.78 -6.09 -10.06
C GLU A 359 -19.69 -5.88 -9.00
N HIS A 360 -19.97 -5.03 -8.01
CA HIS A 360 -18.98 -4.60 -7.03
C HIS A 360 -19.54 -4.46 -5.62
N VAL A 361 -18.66 -4.58 -4.63
CA VAL A 361 -18.95 -4.36 -3.21
C VAL A 361 -17.78 -3.65 -2.54
N GLN A 362 -18.04 -2.66 -1.68
CA GLN A 362 -17.03 -2.14 -0.75
C GLN A 362 -16.92 -3.14 0.41
N HIS A 363 -15.81 -3.90 0.48
CA HIS A 363 -15.67 -5.01 1.44
C HIS A 363 -14.73 -4.69 2.60
N LYS A 364 -13.85 -3.69 2.48
CA LYS A 364 -12.95 -3.25 3.55
C LYS A 364 -12.87 -1.72 3.62
N ARG A 365 -12.60 -1.25 4.84
CA ARG A 365 -12.29 0.16 5.13
C ARG A 365 -11.12 0.22 6.11
N LYS A 366 -10.15 1.06 5.80
CA LYS A 366 -9.03 1.38 6.69
C LYS A 366 -9.04 2.87 7.00
N ARG A 367 -8.59 3.24 8.20
CA ARG A 367 -8.60 4.61 8.70
C ARG A 367 -7.20 5.09 9.08
N CYS A 368 -6.84 6.29 8.62
CA CYS A 368 -5.82 7.09 9.27
C CYS A 368 -6.49 7.89 10.38
N TYR A 369 -5.89 7.84 11.56
CA TYR A 369 -6.29 8.58 12.73
C TYR A 369 -5.38 9.79 12.93
N ARG A 370 -5.89 10.81 13.63
CA ARG A 370 -5.13 12.00 14.00
C ARG A 370 -5.42 12.40 15.44
N LYS A 371 -4.41 12.98 16.10
CA LYS A 371 -4.53 13.64 17.40
C LYS A 371 -3.57 14.82 17.46
N MET A 372 -4.09 16.00 17.80
CA MET A 372 -3.25 17.18 18.06
C MET A 372 -2.71 17.12 19.49
N LEU A 373 -1.45 17.51 19.66
CA LEU A 373 -0.76 17.57 20.93
C LEU A 373 -0.87 18.98 21.50
N LYS A 374 -1.04 19.09 22.81
CA LYS A 374 -1.23 20.37 23.51
C LYS A 374 0.07 20.89 24.09
#